data_AF-A0A2E8VD26-F1
#
_entry.id   AF-A0A2E8VD26-F1
#
_cell.length_a   1.000
_cell.length_b   1.000
_cell.length_c   1.000
_cell.angle_alpha   90.00
_cell.angle_beta   90.00
_cell.angle_gamma   90.00
#
_symmetry.space_group_name_H-M   'P 1'
#
loop_
_entity.id
_entity.type
_entity.pdbx_description
1 polymer ?
#
loop_
_entity_poly.entity_id
_entity_poly.type
_entity_poly.pdbx_seq_one_letter_code
_entity_poly.pdbx_strand_id
1 'polypeptide(L)'
;MFVLDIVVVLISLIYVLVGWFTNENNARHLFAGYREMSESERKQYDIKAILKFFKPFILNLGIFTMFAYFSISFLFDYITALFVWIGIETIALAYLVVKLNEFKVNE
;
A
#
# COMPACT_ATOMS: atom_id res chain seq x y z
N MET A 1 8.88 -23.07 4.49
CA MET A 1 9.56 -21.75 4.41
C MET A 1 9.60 -21.26 2.97
N PHE A 2 10.21 -21.97 2.02
CA PHE A 2 10.27 -21.54 0.61
C PHE A 2 8.97 -21.01 -0.02
N VAL A 3 7.83 -21.67 0.22
CA VAL A 3 6.52 -21.20 -0.26
C VAL A 3 6.14 -19.84 0.33
N LEU A 4 6.42 -19.61 1.62
CA LEU A 4 6.16 -18.32 2.28
C LEU A 4 7.10 -17.23 1.77
N ASP A 5 8.37 -17.56 1.52
CA ASP A 5 9.33 -16.61 0.95
C ASP A 5 8.87 -16.14 -0.44
N ILE A 6 8.34 -17.06 -1.27
CA ILE A 6 7.71 -16.73 -2.55
C ILE A 6 6.50 -15.80 -2.34
N VAL A 7 5.65 -16.07 -1.34
CA VAL A 7 4.49 -15.23 -1.04
C VAL A 7 4.94 -13.80 -0.71
N VAL A 8 5.95 -13.63 0.16
CA VAL A 8 6.48 -12.30 0.50
C VAL A 8 6.98 -11.57 -0.75
N VAL A 9 7.78 -12.23 -1.58
CA VAL A 9 8.29 -11.64 -2.83
C VAL A 9 7.15 -11.25 -3.78
N LEU A 10 6.14 -12.11 -3.94
CA LEU A 10 4.99 -11.83 -4.82
C LEU A 10 4.14 -10.67 -4.31
N ILE A 11 3.87 -10.59 -3.00
CA ILE A 11 3.13 -9.48 -2.40
C ILE A 11 3.89 -8.16 -2.56
N SER A 12 5.19 -8.17 -2.28
CA SER A 12 6.05 -7.00 -2.48
C SER A 12 6.08 -6.55 -3.95
N LEU A 13 6.14 -7.50 -4.89
CA LEU A 13 6.04 -7.20 -6.32
C LEU A 13 4.68 -6.58 -6.66
N ILE A 14 3.58 -7.10 -6.13
CA ILE A 14 2.24 -6.53 -6.34
C ILE A 14 2.21 -5.07 -5.86
N TYR A 15 2.73 -4.75 -4.68
CA TYR A 15 2.80 -3.37 -4.19
C TYR A 15 3.61 -2.44 -5.10
N VAL A 16 4.77 -2.90 -5.58
CA VAL A 16 5.59 -2.16 -6.55
C VAL A 16 4.82 -1.91 -7.85
N LEU A 17 4.18 -2.94 -8.40
CA LEU A 17 3.40 -2.83 -9.64
C LEU A 17 2.19 -1.89 -9.46
N VAL A 18 1.48 -1.98 -8.33
CA VAL A 18 0.38 -1.06 -8.01
C VAL A 18 0.89 0.37 -7.94
N GLY A 19 1.99 0.63 -7.22
CA GLY A 19 2.58 1.97 -7.13
C GLY A 19 3.02 2.53 -8.48
N TRP A 20 3.55 1.68 -9.37
CA TRP A 20 4.04 2.10 -10.67
C TRP A 20 2.89 2.37 -11.66
N PHE A 21 1.93 1.46 -11.75
CA PHE A 21 0.86 1.54 -12.76
C PHE A 21 -0.29 2.47 -12.36
N THR A 22 -0.47 2.79 -11.07
CA THR A 22 -1.52 3.72 -10.64
C THR A 22 -1.24 5.14 -11.14
N ASN A 23 -2.23 5.76 -11.77
CA ASN A 23 -2.20 7.11 -12.33
C ASN A 23 -3.62 7.73 -12.38
N GLU A 24 -3.73 8.99 -12.79
CA GLU A 24 -5.00 9.73 -12.81
C GLU A 24 -6.08 9.05 -13.67
N ASN A 25 -5.69 8.38 -14.76
CA ASN A 25 -6.64 7.76 -15.69
C ASN A 25 -7.25 6.47 -15.13
N ASN A 26 -6.53 5.73 -14.29
CA ASN A 26 -6.99 4.44 -13.75
C ASN A 26 -7.34 4.46 -12.26
N ALA A 27 -7.07 5.56 -11.54
CA ALA A 27 -7.36 5.68 -10.12
C ALA A 27 -8.85 5.45 -9.79
N ARG A 28 -9.77 5.83 -10.69
CA ARG A 28 -11.21 5.53 -10.60
C ARG A 28 -11.52 4.04 -10.50
N HIS A 29 -10.70 3.18 -11.07
CA HIS A 29 -10.92 1.73 -11.07
C HIS A 29 -10.19 1.04 -9.92
N LEU A 30 -9.02 1.56 -9.52
CA LEU A 30 -8.14 0.95 -8.53
C LEU A 30 -8.52 1.32 -7.08
N PHE A 31 -9.07 2.51 -6.85
CA PHE A 31 -9.51 2.93 -5.52
C PHE A 31 -11.00 2.64 -5.36
N ALA A 32 -11.36 1.54 -4.70
CA ALA A 32 -12.76 1.12 -4.53
C ALA A 32 -13.65 2.23 -3.94
N GLY A 33 -13.17 2.94 -2.91
CA GLY A 33 -13.90 4.08 -2.34
C GLY A 33 -14.12 5.21 -3.33
N TYR A 34 -13.09 5.56 -4.12
CA TYR A 34 -13.21 6.60 -5.16
C TYR A 34 -14.08 6.13 -6.33
N ARG A 35 -14.10 4.83 -6.64
CA ARG A 35 -14.97 4.23 -7.67
C ARG A 35 -16.44 4.38 -7.33
N GLU A 36 -16.80 4.14 -6.07
CA GLU A 36 -18.17 4.15 -5.59
C GLU A 36 -18.73 5.57 -5.38
N MET A 37 -17.86 6.56 -5.18
CA MET A 37 -18.25 7.96 -5.11
C MET A 37 -18.95 8.45 -6.39
N SER A 38 -19.97 9.27 -6.20
CA SER A 38 -20.60 10.09 -7.25
C SER A 38 -19.60 11.10 -7.83
N GLU A 39 -19.88 11.62 -9.03
CA GLU A 39 -19.02 12.65 -9.64
C GLU A 39 -18.93 13.93 -8.77
N SER A 40 -19.96 14.26 -7.99
CA SER A 40 -19.95 15.37 -7.03
C SER A 40 -19.04 15.10 -5.83
N GLU A 41 -19.03 13.89 -5.29
CA GLU A 41 -18.16 13.51 -4.16
C GLU A 41 -16.70 13.44 -4.60
N ARG A 42 -16.41 12.91 -5.80
CA ARG A 42 -15.03 12.84 -6.31
C ARG A 42 -14.38 14.22 -6.45
N LYS A 43 -15.16 15.25 -6.80
CA LYS A 43 -14.67 16.63 -6.89
C LYS A 43 -14.19 17.19 -5.54
N GLN A 44 -14.60 16.57 -4.43
CA GLN A 44 -14.12 16.92 -3.08
C GLN A 44 -12.77 16.27 -2.76
N TYR A 45 -12.11 15.56 -3.67
CA TYR A 45 -10.81 14.93 -3.42
C TYR A 45 -9.77 15.43 -4.40
N ASP A 46 -8.60 15.80 -3.88
CA ASP A 46 -7.45 16.11 -4.72
C ASP A 46 -6.76 14.80 -5.13
N ILE A 47 -7.20 14.26 -6.27
CA ILE A 47 -6.66 13.00 -6.81
C ILE A 47 -5.16 13.10 -7.11
N LYS A 48 -4.65 14.29 -7.44
CA LYS A 48 -3.22 14.49 -7.71
C LYS A 48 -2.41 14.41 -6.43
N ALA A 49 -2.89 15.04 -5.36
CA ALA A 49 -2.27 14.94 -4.04
C ALA A 49 -2.32 13.49 -3.51
N ILE A 50 -3.47 12.81 -3.66
CA ILE A 50 -3.62 11.38 -3.33
C ILE A 50 -2.57 10.55 -4.06
N LEU A 51 -2.43 10.68 -5.38
CA LEU A 51 -1.48 9.89 -6.16
C LEU A 51 -0.03 10.23 -5.82
N LYS A 52 0.28 11.50 -5.57
CA LYS A 52 1.61 11.96 -5.16
C LYS A 52 2.05 11.30 -3.84
N PHE A 53 1.12 11.07 -2.92
CA PHE A 53 1.39 10.36 -1.67
C PHE A 53 1.35 8.83 -1.84
N PHE A 54 0.27 8.29 -2.41
CA PHE A 54 0.00 6.86 -2.53
C PHE A 54 1.09 6.09 -3.27
N LYS A 55 1.55 6.62 -4.41
CA LYS A 55 2.51 5.91 -5.29
C LYS A 55 3.84 5.61 -4.59
N PRO A 56 4.57 6.61 -4.04
CA PRO A 56 5.79 6.32 -3.31
C PRO A 56 5.52 5.56 -2.02
N PHE A 57 4.37 5.77 -1.36
CA PHE A 57 4.02 5.04 -0.15
C PHE A 57 3.93 3.53 -0.39
N ILE A 58 3.11 3.09 -1.36
CA ILE A 58 2.89 1.66 -1.62
C ILE A 58 4.14 0.99 -2.21
N LEU A 59 4.90 1.71 -3.05
CA LEU A 59 6.17 1.22 -3.58
C LEU A 59 7.18 0.98 -2.45
N ASN A 60 7.35 1.98 -1.57
CA ASN A 60 8.26 1.85 -0.43
C ASN A 60 7.78 0.78 0.55
N LEU A 61 6.47 0.62 0.75
CA LEU A 61 5.92 -0.43 1.60
C LEU A 61 6.36 -1.81 1.10
N GLY A 62 6.15 -2.11 -0.18
CA GLY A 62 6.54 -3.40 -0.77
C GLY A 62 8.03 -3.70 -0.66
N ILE A 63 8.88 -2.72 -0.97
CA ILE A 63 10.34 -2.89 -0.89
C ILE A 63 10.78 -3.05 0.58
N PHE A 64 10.35 -2.14 1.46
CA PHE A 64 10.79 -2.10 2.85
C PHE A 64 10.32 -3.32 3.64
N THR A 65 9.07 -3.74 3.50
CA THR A 65 8.55 -4.90 4.25
C THR A 65 9.18 -6.20 3.79
N MET A 66 9.51 -6.32 2.49
CA MET A 66 10.30 -7.44 1.96
C MET A 66 11.67 -7.53 2.63
N PHE A 67 12.42 -6.42 2.63
CA PHE A 67 13.75 -6.36 3.24
C PHE A 67 13.69 -6.61 4.75
N ALA A 68 12.68 -6.05 5.43
CA ALA A 68 12.46 -6.29 6.85
C ALA A 68 12.19 -7.77 7.13
N TYR A 69 11.31 -8.42 6.37
CA TYR A 69 11.04 -9.86 6.52
C TYR A 69 12.31 -10.70 6.39
N PHE A 70 13.07 -10.54 5.31
CA PHE A 70 14.29 -11.32 5.12
C PHE A 70 15.33 -11.03 6.21
N SER A 71 15.49 -9.77 6.60
CA SER A 71 16.42 -9.39 7.68
C SER A 71 16.05 -10.05 9.02
N ILE A 72 14.76 -10.05 9.37
CA ILE A 72 14.27 -10.64 10.62
C ILE A 72 14.36 -12.17 10.57
N SER A 73 14.10 -12.79 9.41
CA SER A 73 14.24 -14.24 9.21
C SER A 73 15.69 -14.75 9.37
N PHE A 74 16.70 -13.89 9.26
CA PHE A 74 18.09 -14.23 9.61
C PHE A 74 18.37 -14.21 11.12
N LEU A 75 17.56 -13.51 11.90
CA LEU A 75 17.79 -13.25 13.32
C LEU A 75 16.85 -14.06 14.24
N PHE A 76 15.67 -14.42 13.74
CA PHE A 76 14.61 -15.07 14.50
C PHE A 76 14.00 -16.24 13.72
N ASP A 77 13.12 -17.00 14.38
CA ASP A 77 12.37 -18.06 13.71
C ASP A 77 11.36 -17.49 12.69
N TYR A 78 10.95 -18.33 11.74
CA TYR A 78 10.11 -17.92 10.62
C TYR A 78 8.71 -17.43 11.06
N ILE A 79 8.17 -17.94 12.17
CA ILE A 79 6.84 -17.55 12.67
C ILE A 79 6.94 -16.11 13.18
N THR A 80 7.97 -15.81 13.96
CA THR A 80 8.28 -14.46 14.44
C THR A 80 8.45 -13.49 13.28
N ALA A 81 9.27 -13.83 12.28
CA ALA A 81 9.48 -12.97 11.11
C ALA A 81 8.18 -12.70 10.33
N LEU A 82 7.34 -13.73 10.16
CA LEU A 82 6.05 -13.60 9.50
C LEU A 82 5.08 -12.68 10.26
N PHE A 83 4.97 -12.83 11.58
CA PHE A 83 4.10 -11.96 12.38
C PHE A 83 4.56 -10.52 12.40
N VAL A 84 5.87 -10.27 12.44
CA VAL A 84 6.39 -8.90 12.34
C VAL A 84 6.09 -8.30 10.96
N TRP A 85 6.28 -9.07 9.89
CA TRP A 85 5.95 -8.63 8.53
C TRP A 85 4.46 -8.26 8.38
N ILE A 86 3.55 -9.14 8.82
CA ILE A 86 2.10 -8.87 8.83
C ILE A 86 1.76 -7.64 9.69
N GLY A 87 2.40 -7.50 10.85
CA GLY A 87 2.18 -6.36 11.75
C GLY A 87 2.55 -5.03 11.12
N ILE A 88 3.73 -4.95 10.47
CA ILE A 88 4.18 -3.72 9.77
C ILE A 88 3.20 -3.37 8.65
N GLU A 89 2.79 -4.34 7.83
CA GLU A 89 1.84 -4.10 6.73
C GLU A 89 0.48 -3.63 7.24
N THR A 90 -0.04 -4.26 8.29
CA THR A 90 -1.33 -3.90 8.88
C THR A 90 -1.33 -2.44 9.37
N ILE A 91 -0.29 -2.04 10.10
CA ILE A 91 -0.16 -0.67 10.62
C ILE A 91 0.01 0.32 9.47
N ALA A 92 0.85 0.00 8.48
CA ALA A 92 1.09 0.87 7.33
C ALA A 92 -0.19 1.06 6.49
N LEU A 93 -0.94 0.00 6.21
CA LEU A 93 -2.18 0.10 5.44
C LEU A 93 -3.27 0.86 6.21
N ALA A 94 -3.37 0.69 7.53
CA ALA A 94 -4.27 1.51 8.35
C ALA A 94 -3.90 3.00 8.28
N TYR A 95 -2.61 3.32 8.40
CA TYR A 95 -2.11 4.69 8.25
C TYR A 95 -2.39 5.27 6.86
N LEU A 96 -2.21 4.47 5.80
CA LEU A 96 -2.52 4.86 4.43
C LEU A 96 -3.96 5.34 4.30
N VAL A 97 -4.93 4.56 4.81
CA VAL A 97 -6.36 4.93 4.73
C VAL A 97 -6.65 6.25 5.44
N VAL A 98 -6.12 6.42 6.66
CA VAL A 98 -6.28 7.67 7.42
C VAL A 98 -5.70 8.85 6.64
N LYS A 99 -4.47 8.69 6.11
CA LYS A 99 -3.78 9.76 5.40
C LYS A 99 -4.45 10.11 4.07
N LEU A 100 -5.04 9.13 3.37
CA LEU A 100 -5.78 9.38 2.14
C LEU A 100 -7.04 10.21 2.37
N ASN A 101 -7.71 10.04 3.51
CA ASN A 101 -8.90 10.82 3.87
C ASN A 101 -8.60 12.29 4.15
N GLU A 102 -7.36 12.64 4.54
CA GLU A 102 -6.94 14.03 4.75
C GLU A 102 -6.84 14.84 3.44
N PHE A 103 -6.77 14.17 2.27
CA PHE A 103 -6.77 14.84 0.96
C PHE A 103 -8.18 15.17 0.45
N LYS A 104 -9.18 15.07 1.32
CA LYS A 104 -10.49 15.66 1.07
C LYS A 104 -10.32 17.18 1.04
N VAL A 105 -10.59 17.77 -0.11
CA VAL A 105 -10.69 19.21 -0.32
C VAL A 105 -11.91 19.67 0.47
N ASN A 106 -11.69 20.17 1.68
CA ASN A 106 -12.72 20.86 2.43
C ASN A 106 -13.02 22.18 1.69
N GLU A 107 -14.32 22.44 1.45
CA GLU A 107 -14.80 23.80 1.17
C GLU A 107 -14.51 24.73 2.35
#